data_AF-A0A1B8Q6N8-F1
#
_entry.id   AF-A0A1B8Q6N8-F1
#
_cell.length_a   1.000
_cell.length_b   1.000
_cell.length_c   1.000
_cell.angle_alpha   90.00
_cell.angle_beta   90.00
_cell.angle_gamma   90.00
#
_symmetry.space_group_name_H-M   'P 1'
#
loop_
_entity.id
_entity.type
_entity.pdbx_description
1 polymer ?
#
loop_
_entity_poly.entity_id
_entity_poly.type
_entity_poly.pdbx_seq_one_letter_code
_entity_poly.pdbx_strand_id
1 'polypeptide(L)' 'MTTPTTYPCPQCQKPTSWSDNPNRPFCSERCKLIDLGAWADESYRVATDDTPFSDELSKA' A
#
# COMPACT_ATOMS: atom_id res chain seq x y z
N MET A 1 29.33 2.70 -11.71
CA MET A 1 28.01 3.20 -12.10
C MET A 1 27.00 2.27 -11.45
N THR A 2 26.28 2.74 -10.42
CA THR A 2 25.32 1.92 -9.68
C THR A 2 24.01 1.92 -10.44
N THR A 3 23.56 0.76 -10.91
CA THR A 3 22.27 0.62 -11.61
C THR A 3 21.15 0.99 -10.62
N PRO A 4 20.25 1.94 -10.96
CA PRO A 4 19.18 2.31 -10.04
C PRO A 4 18.22 1.14 -9.86
N THR A 5 18.10 0.68 -8.61
CA THR A 5 17.17 -0.40 -8.26
C THR A 5 15.75 0.04 -8.61
N THR A 6 15.02 -0.78 -9.35
CA THR A 6 13.68 -0.44 -9.84
C THR A 6 12.66 -1.38 -9.21
N TYR A 7 11.54 -0.82 -8.73
CA TYR A 7 10.45 -1.57 -8.11
C TYR A 7 9.10 -1.21 -8.74
N PRO A 8 8.10 -2.10 -8.72
CA PRO A 8 6.77 -1.77 -9.22
C PRO A 8 6.04 -0.80 -8.28
N CYS A 9 5.38 0.20 -8.85
CA CYS A 9 4.47 1.07 -8.11
C CYS A 9 3.30 0.25 -7.55
N PRO A 10 3.00 0.27 -6.25
CA PRO A 10 1.92 -0.55 -5.68
C PRO A 10 0.54 -0.20 -6.24
N GLN A 11 0.33 1.06 -6.64
CA GLN A 11 -0.97 1.53 -7.12
C GLN A 11 -1.27 1.21 -8.60
N CYS A 12 -0.26 1.19 -9.47
CA CYS A 12 -0.47 1.02 -10.91
C CYS A 12 0.53 0.08 -11.61
N GLN A 13 1.40 -0.56 -10.84
CA GLN A 13 2.41 -1.54 -11.29
C GLN A 13 3.46 -1.02 -12.28
N LYS A 14 3.48 0.29 -12.58
CA LYS A 14 4.55 0.88 -13.40
C LYS A 14 5.90 0.76 -12.68
N PRO A 15 6.97 0.36 -13.39
CA PRO A 15 8.32 0.31 -12.81
C PRO A 15 8.77 1.73 -12.43
N THR A 16 9.32 1.89 -11.22
CA THR A 16 9.82 3.16 -10.71
C THR A 16 11.19 3.01 -10.04
N SER A 17 12.05 4.00 -10.24
CA SER A 17 13.40 4.00 -9.66
C SER A 17 13.34 4.21 -8.14
N TRP A 18 14.22 3.48 -7.43
CA TRP A 18 14.51 3.65 -6.00
C TRP A 18 15.65 4.65 -5.72
N SER A 19 16.31 5.15 -6.76
CA SER A 19 17.13 6.37 -6.71
C SER A 19 16.38 7.54 -7.37
N ASP A 20 16.54 8.77 -6.88
CA ASP A 20 15.96 10.00 -7.48
C ASP A 20 14.43 10.03 -7.77
N ASN A 21 13.58 9.50 -6.89
CA ASN A 21 12.12 9.61 -6.97
C ASN A 21 11.57 10.11 -5.61
N PRO A 22 11.00 11.33 -5.54
CA PRO A 22 10.45 11.89 -4.29
C PRO A 22 9.12 11.24 -3.86
N ASN A 23 8.46 10.52 -4.76
CA ASN A 23 7.15 9.92 -4.53
C ASN A 23 7.21 8.42 -4.19
N ARG A 24 8.39 7.88 -3.87
CA ARG A 24 8.55 6.47 -3.48
C ARG A 24 7.55 6.07 -2.37
N PRO A 25 6.98 4.86 -2.41
CA PRO A 25 7.20 3.78 -3.39
C PRO A 25 6.42 3.93 -4.72
N PHE A 26 5.70 5.04 -4.90
CA PHE A 26 4.83 5.27 -6.05
C PHE A 26 5.58 5.88 -7.23
N CYS A 27 5.03 5.71 -8.44
CA CYS A 27 5.61 6.31 -9.64
C CYS A 27 5.33 7.83 -9.78
N SER A 28 4.35 8.37 -9.05
CA SER A 28 3.95 9.78 -9.11
C SER A 28 3.12 10.20 -7.91
N GLU A 29 3.02 11.51 -7.68
CA GLU A 29 2.16 12.11 -6.65
C GLU A 29 0.70 11.68 -6.79
N ARG A 30 0.18 11.60 -8.02
CA ARG A 30 -1.18 11.09 -8.28
C ARG A 30 -1.39 9.69 -7.69
N CYS A 31 -0.44 8.77 -7.89
CA CYS A 31 -0.58 7.41 -7.36
C CYS A 31 -0.55 7.39 -5.83
N LYS A 32 0.30 8.22 -5.22
CA LYS A 32 0.35 8.41 -3.76
C LYS A 32 -0.99 8.92 -3.20
N LEU A 33 -1.61 9.90 -3.86
CA LEU A 33 -2.90 10.45 -3.42
C LEU A 33 -4.06 9.47 -3.58
N ILE A 34 -4.06 8.65 -4.64
CA ILE A 34 -5.10 7.62 -4.81
C ILE A 34 -4.97 6.54 -3.73
N ASP A 35 -3.74 6.09 -3.45
CA ASP A 35 -3.49 5.13 -2.36
C ASP A 35 -3.98 5.68 -1.02
N LEU A 36 -3.63 6.94 -0.71
CA LEU A 36 -4.12 7.63 0.48
C LEU A 36 -5.66 7.72 0.53
N GLY A 37 -6.31 7.97 -0.62
CA GLY A 37 -7.76 7.96 -0.74
C GLY A 37 -8.35 6.58 -0.43
N ALA A 38 -7.77 5.51 -0.97
CA ALA A 38 -8.22 4.14 -0.70
C ALA A 38 -8.06 3.74 0.78
N TRP A 39 -7.05 4.28 1.49
CA TRP A 39 -6.96 4.18 2.94
C TRP A 39 -8.08 4.92 3.66
N ALA A 40 -8.33 6.18 3.28
CA ALA A 40 -9.38 7.00 3.88
C ALA A 40 -10.78 6.41 3.65
N ASP A 41 -10.99 5.77 2.50
CA ASP A 41 -12.24 5.12 2.10
C ASP A 41 -12.38 3.69 2.67
N GLU A 42 -11.47 3.24 3.55
CA GLU A 42 -11.46 1.90 4.14
C GLU A 42 -11.51 0.78 3.08
N SER A 43 -10.92 1.02 1.90
CA SER A 43 -10.91 0.05 0.79
C SER A 43 -9.88 -1.05 1.02
N TYR A 44 -8.80 -0.76 1.75
CA TYR A 44 -7.84 -1.78 2.17
C TYR A 44 -8.35 -2.48 3.44
N ARG A 45 -8.59 -3.79 3.32
CA ARG A 45 -9.12 -4.63 4.39
C ARG A 45 -8.40 -5.96 4.38
N VAL A 46 -8.08 -6.47 5.56
CA VAL A 46 -7.59 -7.85 5.71
C VAL A 46 -8.80 -8.70 6.03
N ALA A 47 -9.06 -9.73 5.21
CA ALA A 47 -10.10 -10.70 5.50
C ALA A 47 -9.74 -11.42 6.82
N THR A 48 -10.70 -11.49 7.74
CA THR A 48 -10.55 -12.24 8.99
C THR A 48 -11.29 -13.55 8.89
N ASP A 49 -10.63 -14.65 9.27
CA ASP A 49 -11.31 -15.90 9.61
C ASP A 49 -11.85 -15.81 11.05
N ASP A 50 -12.78 -16.72 11.42
CA ASP A 50 -13.24 -16.88 12.81
C ASP A 50 -12.08 -17.35 13.69
N THR A 51 -11.32 -16.39 14.23
CA THR A 51 -10.24 -16.68 15.17
C THR A 51 -10.81 -16.87 16.58
N PRO A 52 -10.23 -17.72 17.45
CA PRO A 52 -10.73 -17.96 18.81
C PRO A 52 -10.88 -16.70 19.68
N PHE A 53 -10.22 -15.60 19.29
CA PHE A 53 -10.27 -14.32 20.00
C PHE A 53 -11.42 -13.40 19.53
N SER A 54 -12.12 -13.72 18.43
CA SER A 54 -13.28 -12.91 17.99
C SER A 54 -14.46 -13.06 18.95
N ASP A 55 -14.68 -14.27 19.48
CA ASP A 55 -15.76 -14.58 20.42
C ASP A 55 -15.56 -13.89 21.78
N GLU A 56 -14.32 -13.76 22.27
CA GLU A 56 -14.03 -13.07 23.53
C GLU A 56 -14.25 -11.56 23.45
N LEU A 57 -13.95 -10.93 22.30
CA LEU A 57 -14.14 -9.49 22.11
C LEU A 57 -15.62 -9.11 21.98
N SER A 58 -16.45 -10.00 21.44
CA SER A 58 -17.91 -9.78 21.29
C SER A 58 -18.71 -9.91 22.59
N LYS A 59 -18.12 -10.50 23.63
CA LYS A 59 -18.73 -10.72 24.94
C LYS A 59 -18.39 -9.65 25.99
N ALA A 60 -17.49 -8.73 25.67
CA ALA A 60 -17.15 -7.56 26.50
C ALA A 60 -18.12 -6.39 26.20
#